data_AF-A0A9N9ESB0-F1
#
_entry.id   AF-A0A9N9ESB0-F1
#
_cell.length_a   1.000
_cell.length_b   1.000
_cell.length_c   1.000
_cell.angle_alpha   90.00
_cell.angle_beta   90.00
_cell.angle_gamma   90.00
#
_symmetry.space_group_name_H-M   'P 1'
#
loop_
_entity.id
_entity.type
_entity.pdbx_description
1 polymer ?
#
loop_
_entity_poly.entity_id
_entity_poly.type
_entity_poly.pdbx_seq_one_letter_code
_entity_poly.pdbx_strand_id
1 'polypeptide(L)'
;ENLKLDESSKTILSLWAKTLREKHRKEQYDDDEIFKDPLLLIEWNEGGILARNTINPQFTKDALLALIRAQPGYAPFPPRAPSDCAFSFNDSQALINTIGVLSSNNWSRRINGMPDAGRCYMIGVPKKGQLEVDEHFYVFNA
;
A
#
# COMPACT_ATOMS: atom_id res chain seq x y z
N GLU A 1 -15.26 6.25 -11.03
CA GLU A 1 -15.94 6.26 -9.72
C GLU A 1 -15.07 7.02 -8.73
N ASN A 2 -15.65 7.77 -7.79
CA ASN A 2 -14.87 8.28 -6.66
C ASN A 2 -14.47 7.09 -5.78
N LEU A 3 -13.17 6.84 -5.66
CA LEU A 3 -12.61 5.80 -4.79
C LEU A 3 -13.13 5.98 -3.36
N LYS A 4 -13.95 5.03 -2.90
CA LYS A 4 -14.52 5.03 -1.55
C LYS A 4 -13.62 4.24 -0.61
N LEU A 5 -12.56 4.89 -0.13
CA LEU A 5 -11.69 4.35 0.93
C LEU A 5 -12.43 4.26 2.26
N ASP A 6 -12.03 3.29 3.09
CA ASP A 6 -12.49 3.18 4.47
C ASP A 6 -11.98 4.34 5.35
N GLU A 7 -12.63 4.55 6.50
CA GLU A 7 -12.28 5.68 7.39
C GLU A 7 -10.89 5.55 8.02
N SER A 8 -10.43 4.31 8.27
CA SER A 8 -9.07 4.03 8.74
C SER A 8 -8.02 4.46 7.72
N SER A 9 -8.26 4.17 6.45
CA SER A 9 -7.45 4.52 5.30
C SER A 9 -7.36 6.02 5.16
N LYS A 10 -8.50 6.73 5.21
CA LYS A 10 -8.50 8.21 5.20
C LYS A 10 -7.67 8.82 6.34
N THR A 11 -7.73 8.21 7.53
CA THR A 11 -6.93 8.63 8.69
C THR A 11 -5.43 8.43 8.44
N ILE A 12 -5.05 7.26 7.92
CA ILE A 12 -3.68 6.93 7.51
C ILE A 12 -3.15 7.92 6.47
N LEU A 13 -3.95 8.20 5.43
CA LEU A 13 -3.58 9.13 4.37
C LEU A 13 -3.37 10.55 4.89
N SER A 14 -4.23 11.00 5.80
CA SER A 14 -4.08 12.31 6.44
C SER A 14 -2.80 12.40 7.26
N LEU A 15 -2.46 11.33 8.00
CA LEU A 15 -1.21 11.26 8.76
C LEU A 15 0.01 11.24 7.84
N TRP A 16 -0.04 10.44 6.76
CA TRP A 16 1.05 10.35 5.80
C TRP A 16 1.35 11.69 5.13
N ALA A 17 0.30 12.38 4.66
CA ALA A 17 0.42 13.72 4.07
C ALA A 17 1.10 14.71 5.02
N LYS A 18 0.72 14.66 6.31
CA LYS A 18 1.37 15.48 7.34
C LYS A 18 2.85 15.12 7.51
N THR A 19 3.19 13.84 7.59
CA THR A 19 4.58 13.37 7.71
C THR A 19 5.45 13.86 6.54
N LEU A 20 4.96 13.77 5.31
CA LEU A 20 5.73 14.21 4.14
C LEU A 20 5.96 15.72 4.12
N ARG A 21 4.92 16.51 4.41
CA ARG A 21 5.04 17.97 4.51
C ARG A 21 6.04 18.39 5.59
N GLU A 22 6.10 17.67 6.70
CA GLU A 22 7.09 17.91 7.75
C GLU A 22 8.51 17.52 7.32
N LYS A 23 8.67 16.34 6.70
CA LYS A 23 9.97 15.82 6.21
C LYS A 23 10.61 16.76 5.20
N HIS A 24 9.82 17.28 4.26
CA HIS A 24 10.31 18.10 3.14
C HIS A 24 10.10 19.61 3.35
N ARG A 25 9.76 20.06 4.57
CA ARG A 25 9.39 21.46 4.87
C ARG A 25 10.41 22.52 4.42
N LYS A 26 11.68 22.15 4.30
CA LYS A 26 12.78 23.07 3.93
C LYS A 26 13.16 23.02 2.45
N GLU A 27 12.58 22.11 1.69
CA GLU A 27 12.82 22.01 0.25
C GLU A 27 12.05 23.12 -0.46
N GLN A 28 12.64 23.67 -1.53
CA GLN A 28 11.88 24.46 -2.49
C GLN A 28 11.25 23.49 -3.49
N TYR A 29 10.01 23.76 -3.87
CA TYR A 29 9.28 22.94 -4.81
C TYR A 29 8.22 23.77 -5.52
N ASP A 30 7.95 23.39 -6.75
CA ASP A 30 6.86 23.93 -7.53
C ASP A 30 5.51 23.37 -7.05
N ASP A 31 4.44 24.11 -7.35
CA ASP A 31 3.09 23.83 -6.84
C ASP A 31 2.51 22.49 -7.35
N ASP A 32 3.01 21.99 -8.47
CA ASP A 32 2.56 20.77 -9.17
C ASP A 32 3.42 19.53 -8.86
N GLU A 33 4.44 19.67 -8.01
CA GLU A 33 5.29 18.54 -7.65
C GLU A 33 4.59 17.54 -6.70
N ILE A 34 4.90 16.25 -6.87
CA ILE A 34 4.51 15.18 -5.96
C ILE A 34 5.71 14.79 -5.08
N PHE A 35 5.48 14.46 -3.81
CA PHE A 35 6.54 13.91 -2.97
C PHE A 35 7.04 12.58 -3.52
N LYS A 36 8.37 12.39 -3.49
CA LYS A 36 9.02 11.19 -4.02
C LYS A 36 8.86 9.96 -3.12
N ASP A 37 8.28 10.12 -1.94
CA ASP A 37 8.00 9.06 -0.98
C ASP A 37 6.55 8.58 -1.17
N PRO A 38 6.30 7.49 -1.92
CA PRO A 38 4.96 6.97 -2.07
C PRO A 38 4.55 6.13 -0.85
N LEU A 39 3.25 5.89 -0.73
CA LEU A 39 2.68 4.93 0.23
C LEU A 39 1.93 3.83 -0.53
N LEU A 40 2.22 2.59 -0.17
CA LEU A 40 1.36 1.46 -0.46
C LEU A 40 0.32 1.32 0.64
N LEU A 41 -0.95 1.38 0.27
CA LEU A 41 -2.07 1.13 1.18
C LEU A 41 -2.80 -0.14 0.76
N ILE A 42 -3.13 -0.99 1.73
CA ILE A 42 -3.88 -2.23 1.51
C ILE A 42 -5.12 -2.24 2.41
N GLU A 43 -6.30 -2.28 1.80
CA GLU A 43 -7.55 -2.61 2.49
C GLU A 43 -7.73 -4.13 2.48
N TRP A 44 -7.45 -4.76 3.62
CA TRP A 44 -7.50 -6.22 3.74
C TRP A 44 -8.93 -6.76 3.72
N ASN A 45 -9.12 -7.89 3.06
CA ASN A 45 -10.36 -8.67 3.13
C ASN A 45 -10.12 -9.92 3.98
N GLU A 46 -10.42 -9.83 5.27
CA GLU A 46 -10.21 -10.92 6.23
C GLU A 46 -10.91 -12.23 5.82
N GLY A 47 -12.08 -12.14 5.17
CA GLY A 47 -12.76 -13.32 4.63
C GLY A 47 -11.98 -14.00 3.49
N GLY A 48 -11.37 -13.20 2.60
CA GLY A 48 -10.51 -13.71 1.52
C GLY A 48 -9.19 -14.28 2.01
N ILE A 49 -8.63 -13.72 3.09
CA ILE A 49 -7.43 -14.25 3.76
C ILE A 49 -7.75 -15.60 4.40
N LEU A 50 -8.83 -15.68 5.18
CA LEU A 50 -9.25 -16.91 5.86
C LEU A 50 -9.57 -18.04 4.86
N ALA A 51 -10.30 -17.72 3.78
CA ALA A 51 -10.67 -18.69 2.77
C ALA A 51 -9.45 -19.35 2.12
N ARG A 52 -8.42 -18.57 1.78
CA ARG A 52 -7.21 -19.14 1.19
C ARG A 52 -6.31 -19.82 2.23
N ASN A 53 -6.26 -19.35 3.48
CA ASN A 53 -5.54 -20.04 4.56
C ASN A 53 -6.12 -21.45 4.82
N THR A 54 -7.43 -21.61 4.62
CA THR A 54 -8.11 -22.92 4.71
C THR A 54 -7.63 -23.90 3.62
N ILE A 55 -7.30 -23.40 2.43
CA ILE A 55 -6.78 -24.22 1.31
C ILE A 55 -5.33 -24.61 1.57
N ASN A 56 -4.53 -23.68 2.11
CA ASN A 56 -3.14 -23.90 2.44
C ASN A 56 -2.79 -23.13 3.74
N PRO A 57 -2.30 -23.79 4.80
CA PRO A 57 -1.94 -23.09 6.03
C PRO A 57 -0.73 -22.14 5.91
N GLN A 58 0.11 -22.28 4.88
CA GLN A 58 1.28 -21.40 4.61
C GLN A 58 0.90 -19.99 4.15
N PHE A 59 -0.38 -19.78 3.96
CA PHE A 59 -0.98 -18.77 3.13
C PHE A 59 -1.59 -17.80 4.15
N THR A 60 -0.74 -16.93 4.71
CA THR A 60 -1.03 -16.08 5.88
C THR A 60 -0.86 -14.61 5.55
N LYS A 61 -1.55 -13.74 6.30
CA LYS A 61 -1.32 -12.29 6.25
C LYS A 61 0.13 -11.94 6.57
N ASP A 62 0.71 -12.58 7.59
CA ASP A 62 2.10 -12.36 8.01
C ASP A 62 3.11 -12.67 6.90
N ALA A 63 2.85 -13.66 6.05
CA ALA A 63 3.72 -13.95 4.91
C ALA A 63 3.74 -12.79 3.89
N LEU A 64 2.60 -12.14 3.63
CA LEU A 64 2.55 -10.94 2.79
C LEU A 64 3.22 -9.75 3.45
N LEU A 65 2.98 -9.55 4.75
CA LEU A 65 3.64 -8.48 5.49
C LEU A 65 5.17 -8.65 5.45
N ALA A 66 5.68 -9.86 5.66
CA ALA A 66 7.10 -10.17 5.56
C ALA A 66 7.63 -9.93 4.14
N LEU A 67 6.89 -10.35 3.11
CA LEU A 67 7.25 -10.13 1.71
C LEU A 67 7.39 -8.65 1.35
N ILE A 68 6.43 -7.81 1.77
CA ILE A 68 6.45 -6.36 1.53
C ILE A 68 7.62 -5.71 2.28
N ARG A 69 7.78 -6.05 3.57
CA ARG A 69 8.83 -5.47 4.43
C ARG A 69 10.26 -5.87 4.02
N ALA A 70 10.40 -6.96 3.27
CA ALA A 70 11.67 -7.40 2.71
C ALA A 70 12.07 -6.68 1.42
N GLN A 71 11.18 -5.86 0.82
CA GLN A 71 11.48 -5.20 -0.45
C GLN A 71 12.51 -4.07 -0.27
N PRO A 72 13.45 -3.91 -1.23
CA PRO A 72 14.34 -2.76 -1.25
C PRO A 72 13.55 -1.46 -1.25
N GLY A 73 13.99 -0.49 -0.46
CA GLY A 73 13.36 0.83 -0.37
C GLY A 73 12.16 0.92 0.58
N TYR A 74 11.70 -0.21 1.15
CA TYR A 74 10.69 -0.19 2.21
C TYR A 74 11.17 0.62 3.41
N ALA A 75 10.30 1.49 3.90
CA ALA A 75 10.44 2.22 5.15
C ALA A 75 9.21 1.98 6.03
N PRO A 76 9.38 1.79 7.35
CA PRO A 76 8.25 1.59 8.24
C PRO A 76 7.43 2.88 8.40
N PHE A 77 6.10 2.76 8.29
CA PHE A 77 5.15 3.82 8.59
C PHE A 77 4.02 3.33 9.51
N PRO A 78 3.73 4.04 10.61
CA PRO A 78 4.61 5.01 11.26
C PRO A 78 5.90 4.33 11.77
N PRO A 79 7.04 5.04 11.88
CA PRO A 79 8.35 4.40 12.11
C PRO A 79 8.48 3.55 13.38
N ARG A 80 7.71 3.88 14.43
CA ARG A 80 7.82 3.23 15.76
C ARG A 80 6.82 2.09 15.97
N ALA A 81 5.75 2.05 15.18
CA ALA A 81 4.70 1.04 15.26
C ALA A 81 4.21 0.78 13.83
N PRO A 82 5.00 0.03 13.03
CA PRO A 82 4.73 -0.14 11.61
C PRO A 82 3.33 -0.69 11.39
N SER A 83 2.57 -0.04 10.52
CA SER A 83 1.24 -0.47 10.12
C SER A 83 1.31 -1.85 9.45
N ASP A 84 0.20 -2.57 9.51
CA ASP A 84 -0.03 -3.80 8.74
C ASP A 84 -0.80 -3.52 7.43
N CYS A 85 -1.21 -2.28 7.17
CA CYS A 85 -1.95 -1.89 5.97
C CYS A 85 -1.33 -0.71 5.22
N ALA A 86 -0.36 -0.01 5.80
CA ALA A 86 0.32 1.13 5.16
C ALA A 86 1.84 0.96 5.18
N PHE A 87 2.47 1.03 4.01
CA PHE A 87 3.90 0.76 3.83
C PHE A 87 4.50 1.88 3.00
N SER A 88 5.42 2.65 3.57
CA SER A 88 6.08 3.72 2.82
C SER A 88 7.31 3.20 2.09
N PHE A 89 7.64 3.86 0.99
CA PHE A 89 8.86 3.59 0.23
C PHE A 89 9.63 4.88 0.03
N ASN A 90 10.94 4.75 -0.14
CA ASN A 90 11.85 5.86 -0.40
C ASN A 90 11.69 6.47 -1.81
N ASP A 91 11.20 5.70 -2.78
CA ASP A 91 10.94 6.12 -4.15
C ASP A 91 9.83 5.31 -4.84
N SER A 92 9.26 5.88 -5.92
CA SER A 92 8.20 5.24 -6.72
C SER A 92 8.62 3.95 -7.40
N GLN A 93 9.90 3.79 -7.76
CA GLN A 93 10.37 2.58 -8.42
C GLN A 93 10.40 1.39 -7.46
N ALA A 94 10.84 1.62 -6.21
CA ALA A 94 10.79 0.63 -5.14
C ALA A 94 9.35 0.14 -4.88
N LEU A 95 8.38 1.06 -4.88
CA LEU A 95 6.97 0.70 -4.76
C LEU A 95 6.47 -0.11 -5.96
N ILE A 96 6.73 0.35 -7.19
CA ILE A 96 6.29 -0.36 -8.42
C ILE A 96 6.87 -1.78 -8.47
N ASN A 97 8.14 -1.95 -8.09
CA ASN A 97 8.77 -3.26 -8.00
C ASN A 97 8.06 -4.17 -6.98
N THR A 98 7.67 -3.60 -5.83
CA THR A 98 6.91 -4.31 -4.79
C THR A 98 5.55 -4.77 -5.30
N ILE A 99 4.83 -3.91 -6.03
CA ILE A 99 3.55 -4.26 -6.68
C ILE A 99 3.75 -5.41 -7.68
N GLY A 100 4.83 -5.38 -8.46
CA GLY A 100 5.24 -6.47 -9.36
C GLY A 100 5.43 -7.79 -8.61
N VAL A 101 6.15 -7.78 -7.49
CA VAL A 101 6.35 -8.97 -6.63
C VAL A 101 5.01 -9.50 -6.09
N LEU A 102 4.14 -8.62 -5.58
CA LEU A 102 2.83 -9.00 -5.05
C LEU A 102 1.92 -9.61 -6.13
N SER A 103 1.87 -9.03 -7.33
CA SER A 103 1.08 -9.58 -8.44
C SER A 103 1.64 -10.90 -8.99
N SER A 104 2.95 -11.14 -8.85
CA SER A 104 3.60 -12.40 -9.23
C SER A 104 3.44 -13.53 -8.21
N ASN A 105 3.07 -13.18 -6.97
CA ASN A 105 2.97 -14.12 -5.88
C ASN A 105 1.67 -14.94 -5.96
N ASN A 106 1.80 -16.27 -5.97
CA ASN A 106 0.66 -17.17 -6.16
C ASN A 106 -0.39 -17.13 -5.04
N TRP A 107 -0.01 -16.72 -3.84
CA TRP A 107 -0.93 -16.62 -2.70
C TRP A 107 -1.88 -15.42 -2.83
N SER A 108 -1.37 -14.27 -3.27
CA SER A 108 -2.14 -13.03 -3.43
C SER A 108 -3.07 -13.04 -4.64
N ARG A 109 -2.85 -13.92 -5.63
CA ARG A 109 -3.62 -13.98 -6.88
C ARG A 109 -5.08 -14.39 -6.69
N ARG A 110 -5.88 -14.13 -7.74
CA ARG A 110 -7.25 -14.58 -7.80
C ARG A 110 -7.31 -16.10 -7.84
N ILE A 111 -8.17 -16.69 -7.01
CA ILE A 111 -8.47 -18.12 -7.05
C ILE A 111 -9.97 -18.25 -7.34
N ASN A 112 -10.32 -19.05 -8.35
CA ASN A 112 -11.73 -19.21 -8.74
C ASN A 112 -12.58 -19.67 -7.54
N GLY A 113 -13.69 -18.95 -7.32
CA GLY A 113 -14.62 -19.22 -6.21
C GLY A 113 -14.16 -18.70 -4.85
N MET A 114 -13.01 -18.02 -4.75
CA MET A 114 -12.50 -17.44 -3.51
C MET A 114 -12.52 -15.90 -3.60
N PRO A 115 -12.94 -15.18 -2.52
CA PRO A 115 -12.83 -13.71 -2.47
C PRO A 115 -11.37 -13.28 -2.56
N ASP A 116 -11.05 -12.07 -3.01
CA ASP A 116 -9.67 -11.55 -3.06
C ASP A 116 -9.11 -11.23 -1.66
N ALA A 117 -7.78 -11.21 -1.51
CA ALA A 117 -7.13 -10.98 -0.22
C ALA A 117 -7.22 -9.52 0.26
N GLY A 118 -7.52 -8.59 -0.64
CA GLY A 118 -7.69 -7.17 -0.33
C GLY A 118 -7.70 -6.30 -1.59
N ARG A 119 -7.64 -4.98 -1.39
CA ARG A 119 -7.45 -3.97 -2.45
C ARG A 119 -6.18 -3.19 -2.18
N CYS A 120 -5.47 -2.82 -3.24
CA CYS A 120 -4.14 -2.24 -3.17
C CYS A 120 -4.12 -0.87 -3.85
N TYR A 121 -3.59 0.14 -3.15
CA TYR A 121 -3.54 1.52 -3.62
C TYR A 121 -2.12 2.08 -3.52
N MET A 122 -1.73 2.86 -4.51
CA MET A 122 -0.56 3.73 -4.48
C MET A 122 -1.03 5.15 -4.19
N ILE A 123 -0.36 5.78 -3.25
CA ILE A 123 -0.68 7.15 -2.85
C ILE A 123 0.46 8.05 -3.28
N GLY A 124 0.16 8.94 -4.22
CA GLY A 124 0.94 10.13 -4.49
C GLY A 124 0.44 11.27 -3.60
N VAL A 125 1.33 11.94 -2.89
CA VAL A 125 0.96 13.13 -2.13
C VAL A 125 1.49 14.35 -2.88
N PRO A 126 0.60 15.15 -3.51
CA PRO A 126 1.00 16.43 -4.06
C PRO A 126 1.56 17.33 -2.97
N LYS A 127 2.63 18.07 -3.29
CA LYS A 127 3.23 19.04 -2.38
C LYS A 127 2.27 20.19 -2.07
N LYS A 128 1.32 20.46 -2.97
CA LYS A 128 0.16 21.34 -2.78
C LYS A 128 -1.11 20.71 -3.38
N GLY A 129 -2.27 20.95 -2.76
CA GLY A 129 -3.56 20.47 -3.27
C GLY A 129 -4.10 19.20 -2.59
N GLN A 130 -4.94 18.45 -3.31
CA GLN A 130 -5.61 17.24 -2.83
C GLN A 130 -4.74 15.99 -3.06
N LEU A 131 -4.95 14.93 -2.29
CA LEU A 131 -4.21 13.68 -2.41
C LEU A 131 -4.53 12.98 -3.74
N GLU A 132 -3.50 12.44 -4.40
CA GLU A 132 -3.66 11.57 -5.55
C GLU A 132 -3.64 10.11 -5.08
N VAL A 133 -4.75 9.42 -5.33
CA VAL A 133 -4.95 8.03 -4.93
C VAL A 133 -5.18 7.23 -6.19
N ASP A 134 -4.23 6.37 -6.52
CA ASP A 134 -4.34 5.45 -7.65
C ASP A 134 -4.57 4.03 -7.12
N GLU A 135 -5.72 3.45 -7.48
CA GLU A 135 -5.97 2.04 -7.23
C GLU A 135 -5.21 1.18 -8.23
N HIS A 136 -4.39 0.26 -7.71
CA HIS A 136 -3.71 -0.72 -8.53
C HIS A 136 -4.56 -1.99 -8.63
N PHE A 137 -5.40 -2.01 -9.66
CA PHE A 137 -6.04 -3.23 -10.12
C PHE A 137 -4.94 -4.26 -10.49
N TYR A 138 -5.23 -5.54 -10.27
CA TYR A 138 -4.39 -6.72 -10.55
C TYR A 138 -3.34 -7.10 -9.49
N VAL A 139 -3.31 -6.47 -8.31
CA VAL A 139 -2.42 -6.93 -7.22
C VAL A 139 -2.95 -8.20 -6.54
N PHE A 140 -4.25 -8.21 -6.24
CA PHE A 140 -4.93 -9.34 -5.60
C PHE A 140 -5.95 -10.04 -6.51
N ASN A 141 -6.01 -9.62 -7.78
CA ASN A 141 -6.98 -10.08 -8.78
C ASN A 141 -6.34 -10.31 -10.18
N ALA A 142 -5.01 -10.43 -10.25
CA ALA A 142 -4.30 -10.92 -11.45
C ALA A 142 -4.60 -12.38 -11.75
#